data_AF-A0A2H0C8J8-F1
#
_entry.id   AF-A0A2H0C8J8-F1
#
_cell.length_a   1.000
_cell.length_b   1.000
_cell.length_c   1.000
_cell.angle_alpha   90.00
_cell.angle_beta   90.00
_cell.angle_gamma   90.00
#
_symmetry.space_group_name_H-M   'P 1'
#
loop_
_entity.id
_entity.type
_entity.pdbx_description
1 polymer ?
#
loop_
_entity_poly.entity_id
_entity_poly.type
_entity_poly.pdbx_seq_one_letter_code
_entity_poly.pdbx_strand_id
1 'polypeptide(L)' 'MARRSIVISQQRKLQKLLRDKQHGRKSRFATRAYNRCQLCGRRHGYMRFFGTCRICFRELASNGEIPGITKSSW' A
#
# COMPACT_ATOMS: atom_id res chain seq x y z
N MET A 1 12.23 0.37 8.79
CA MET A 1 11.62 -0.04 7.50
C MET A 1 11.19 -1.51 7.53
N ALA A 2 10.27 -1.93 6.66
CA ALA A 2 9.83 -3.33 6.63
C ALA A 2 10.93 -4.28 6.11
N ARG A 3 10.97 -5.52 6.63
CA ARG A 3 11.87 -6.58 6.13
C ARG A 3 11.55 -6.89 4.65
N ARG A 4 12.56 -6.85 3.77
CA ARG A 4 12.42 -7.09 2.32
C ARG A 4 11.71 -8.40 2.00
N SER A 5 12.03 -9.47 2.72
CA SER A 5 11.39 -10.79 2.56
C SER A 5 9.86 -10.75 2.68
N ILE A 6 9.35 -9.97 3.63
CA ILE A 6 7.91 -9.84 3.86
C ILE A 6 7.25 -9.01 2.75
N VAL A 7 7.93 -7.96 2.27
CA VAL A 7 7.47 -7.14 1.15
C VAL A 7 7.36 -7.98 -0.12
N ILE A 8 8.41 -8.72 -0.46
CA ILE A 8 8.46 -9.62 -1.62
C ILE A 8 7.37 -10.71 -1.50
N SER A 9 7.19 -11.28 -0.30
CA SER A 9 6.13 -12.27 -0.05
C SER A 9 4.73 -11.72 -0.36
N GLN A 10 4.46 -10.46 0.00
CA GLN A 10 3.16 -9.82 -0.31
C GLN A 10 3.02 -9.48 -1.79
N GLN A 11 4.07 -8.98 -2.44
CA GLN A 11 4.05 -8.72 -3.88
C GLN A 11 3.72 -9.97 -4.69
N ARG A 12 4.33 -11.12 -4.34
CA ARG A 12 4.03 -12.41 -4.99
C ARG A 12 2.57 -12.82 -4.82
N LYS A 13 1.99 -12.62 -3.63
CA LYS A 13 0.57 -12.92 -3.36
C LYS A 13 -0.37 -12.02 -4.16
N LEU A 14 -0.07 -10.72 -4.22
CA LEU A 14 -0.84 -9.77 -5.00
C LEU A 14 -0.76 -10.10 -6.50
N GLN A 15 0.44 -10.39 -7.01
CA GLN A 15 0.63 -10.76 -8.41
C GLN A 15 -0.15 -12.02 -8.78
N LYS A 16 -0.17 -13.04 -7.91
CA LYS A 16 -0.99 -14.23 -8.12
C LYS A 16 -2.49 -13.89 -8.18
N LEU A 17 -2.98 -13.07 -7.24
CA LEU A 17 -4.37 -12.64 -7.21
C LEU A 17 -4.75 -11.90 -8.50
N LEU A 18 -3.89 -11.01 -8.99
CA LEU A 18 -4.10 -10.27 -10.23
C LEU A 18 -4.12 -11.19 -11.46
N ARG A 19 -3.22 -12.18 -11.53
CA ARG A 19 -3.22 -13.19 -12.60
C ARG A 19 -4.52 -14.01 -12.59
N ASP A 20 -4.94 -14.51 -11.43
CA ASP A 20 -6.20 -15.26 -11.30
C ASP A 20 -7.39 -14.41 -11.79
N LYS A 21 -7.43 -13.13 -11.40
CA LYS A 21 -8.45 -12.16 -11.83
C LYS A 21 -8.43 -11.93 -13.35
N GLN A 22 -7.25 -11.79 -13.95
CA GLN A 22 -7.09 -11.62 -15.40
C GLN A 22 -7.65 -12.82 -16.18
N HIS A 23 -7.47 -14.04 -15.67
CA HIS A 23 -8.01 -15.26 -16.27
C HIS A 23 -9.50 -15.50 -15.94
N GLY A 24 -10.19 -14.56 -15.30
CA GLY A 24 -11.59 -14.71 -14.88
C GLY A 24 -11.80 -15.74 -13.77
N ARG A 25 -10.74 -16.19 -13.09
CA ARG A 25 -10.80 -17.21 -12.04
C ARG A 25 -10.84 -16.56 -10.66
N LYS A 26 -11.65 -17.12 -9.76
CA LYS A 26 -11.63 -16.72 -8.35
C LYS A 26 -10.37 -17.28 -7.69
N SER A 27 -9.54 -16.40 -7.14
CA SER A 27 -8.35 -16.83 -6.40
C SER A 27 -8.73 -17.58 -5.12
N ARG A 28 -8.09 -18.73 -4.88
CA ARG A 28 -8.33 -19.57 -3.68
C ARG A 28 -8.07 -18.81 -2.37
N PHE A 29 -7.19 -17.82 -2.38
CA PHE A 29 -6.78 -17.09 -1.17
C PHE A 29 -6.72 -15.57 -1.38
N ALA A 30 -7.80 -14.98 -1.88
CA ALA A 30 -7.88 -13.54 -2.14
C ALA A 30 -7.56 -12.68 -0.89
N THR A 31 -8.05 -13.07 0.29
CA THR A 31 -7.90 -12.32 1.55
C THR A 31 -6.47 -12.25 2.08
N ARG A 32 -5.55 -13.08 1.57
CA ARG A 32 -4.15 -13.13 2.07
C ARG A 32 -3.25 -12.04 1.51
N ALA A 33 -3.62 -11.43 0.39
CA ALA A 33 -2.93 -10.28 -0.18
C ALA A 33 -3.47 -9.00 0.48
N TYR A 34 -2.58 -8.25 1.10
CA TYR A 34 -2.94 -6.98 1.74
C TYR A 34 -2.01 -5.86 1.29
N ASN A 35 -2.51 -4.63 1.36
CA ASN A 35 -1.77 -3.47 0.93
C ASN A 35 -0.66 -3.11 1.91
N ARG A 36 0.47 -2.68 1.36
CA ARG A 36 1.61 -2.13 2.09
C ARG A 36 1.94 -0.76 1.52
N CYS A 37 2.50 0.11 2.34
CA CYS A 37 3.04 1.39 1.88
C CYS A 37 4.04 1.17 0.75
N GLN A 38 3.86 1.87 -0.37
CA GLN A 38 4.74 1.75 -1.53
C GLN A 38 6.16 2.28 -1.27
N LEU A 39 6.31 3.22 -0.34
CA LEU A 39 7.61 3.84 -0.01
C LEU A 39 8.41 3.01 1.01
N CYS A 40 7.84 2.77 2.20
CA CYS A 40 8.57 2.15 3.31
C CYS A 40 8.18 0.69 3.60
N GLY A 41 7.18 0.15 2.89
CA GLY A 41 6.69 -1.22 3.06
C GLY A 41 5.87 -1.48 4.33
N ARG A 42 5.52 -0.44 5.11
CA ARG A 42 4.74 -0.56 6.36
C ARG A 42 3.35 -1.14 6.10
N ARG A 43 2.90 -2.06 6.97
CA ARG A 43 1.59 -2.73 6.88
C ARG A 43 0.43 -1.89 7.46
N HIS A 44 0.68 -1.14 8.53
CA HIS A 44 -0.37 -0.47 9.30
C HIS A 44 -0.58 0.98 8.89
N GLY A 45 -1.82 1.46 9.02
CA GLY A 45 -2.20 2.84 8.70
C GLY A 45 -2.05 3.14 7.21
N TYR A 46 -2.46 2.21 6.35
CA TYR A 46 -2.41 2.37 4.89
C TYR A 46 -3.54 3.28 4.41
N MET A 47 -3.19 4.37 3.75
CA MET A 47 -4.15 5.28 3.13
C MET A 47 -4.38 4.87 1.68
N ARG A 48 -5.57 4.35 1.36
CA ARG A 48 -5.86 3.76 0.04
C ARG A 48 -5.72 4.73 -1.12
N PHE A 49 -6.17 5.98 -0.93
CA PHE A 49 -6.10 7.01 -1.96
C PHE A 49 -4.65 7.37 -2.33
N PHE A 50 -3.76 7.45 -1.32
CA PHE A 50 -2.37 7.86 -1.52
C PHE A 50 -1.39 6.69 -1.73
N GLY A 51 -1.80 5.45 -1.47
CA GLY A 51 -0.90 4.29 -1.58
C GLY A 51 0.21 4.21 -0.53
N THR A 52 0.20 5.09 0.48
CA THR A 52 1.25 5.24 1.48
C THR A 52 0.76 4.88 2.88
N CYS A 53 1.67 4.80 3.86
CA CYS A 53 1.29 4.72 5.27
C CYS A 53 1.19 6.11 5.88
N ARG A 54 0.53 6.22 7.04
CA ARG A 54 0.35 7.48 7.77
C ARG A 54 1.61 8.30 8.03
N ILE A 55 2.77 7.64 8.14
CA ILE A 55 4.04 8.32 8.45
C ILE A 55 4.58 8.98 7.19
N CYS A 56 4.76 8.20 6.12
CA CYS A 56 5.20 8.72 4.83
C CYS A 56 4.21 9.73 4.27
N PHE A 57 2.91 9.51 4.45
CA PHE A 57 1.89 10.49 4.08
C PHE A 57 2.12 11.84 4.77
N ARG A 58 2.38 11.84 6.09
CA ARG A 58 2.64 13.06 6.85
C ARG A 58 3.92 13.73 6.40
N GLU A 59 5.00 12.97 6.16
CA GLU A 59 6.28 13.49 5.66
C GLU A 59 6.09 14.19 4.30
N LEU A 60 5.46 13.50 3.34
CA LEU A 60 5.17 14.06 2.01
C LEU A 60 4.26 15.29 2.08
N ALA A 61 3.21 15.25 2.92
CA ALA A 61 2.29 16.37 3.09
C ALA A 61 2.97 17.59 3.72
N SER A 62 3.85 17.38 4.72
CA SER A 62 4.65 18.45 5.32
C SER A 62 5.67 19.03 4.36
N ASN A 63 6.22 18.22 3.45
CA ASN A 63 7.13 18.67 2.40
C ASN A 63 6.42 19.36 1.21
N GLY A 64 5.09 19.33 1.16
CA GLY A 64 4.33 19.84 0.02
C GLY A 64 4.40 18.96 -1.24
N GLU A 65 4.87 17.72 -1.13
CA GLU A 65 4.99 16.77 -2.24
C GLU A 65 3.62 16.19 -2.67
N ILE A 66 2.60 16.32 -1.83
CA ILE A 66 1.23 15.93 -2.17
C ILE A 66 0.39 17.16 -2.52
N PRO A 67 -0.05 17.31 -3.77
CA PRO A 67 -0.81 18.48 -4.20
C PRO A 67 -2.18 18.53 -3.51
N GLY A 68 -2.60 19.74 -3.13
CA GLY A 68 -3.93 20.00 -2.57
C GLY A 68 -4.11 19.60 -1.11
N ILE A 69 -3.05 19.19 -0.41
CA ILE A 69 -3.11 18.87 1.02
C ILE A 69 -2.57 20.03 1.83
N THR A 70 -3.41 20.57 2.72
CA THR A 70 -3.03 21.57 3.71
C THR A 70 -3.29 21.03 5.10
N LYS A 71 -2.57 21.57 6.10
CA LYS A 71 -2.86 21.26 7.50
C LYS A 71 -4.21 21.89 7.86
N SER A 72 -5.18 21.06 8.24
CA SER A 72 -6.50 21.51 8.65
C SER A 72 -6.41 22.40 9.90
N SER A 73 -6.93 23.61 9.81
CA SER A 73 -7.18 24.52 10.94
C SER A 73 -8.68 24.82 10.95
N TRP A 74 -9.44 23.96 11.63
CA TRP A 74 -10.77 24.33 12.09
C TRP A 74 -10.63 24.93 13.49
#